data_AF-A0A085FUN9-F1
#
_entry.id   AF-A0A085FUN9-F1
#
_cell.length_a   1.000
_cell.length_b   1.000
_cell.length_c   1.000
_cell.angle_alpha   90.00
_cell.angle_beta   90.00
_cell.angle_gamma   90.00
#
_symmetry.space_group_name_H-M   'P 1'
#
loop_
_entity.id
_entity.type
_entity.pdbx_description
1 polymer ?
#
loop_
_entity_poly.entity_id
_entity_poly.type
_entity_poly.pdbx_seq_one_letter_code
_entity_poly.pdbx_strand_id
1 'polypeptide(L)'
;MIRAYPGRPSVRAGETLTLHVSGDEPRFRIAIYRWEDGLVPVRVGAWLRAEHLPDGRADEDWQWPPYQVETGDDWPSGVYLAHLELPQGQPLRLSADSAAALFVVRARASKTILYKLPVATWHPYNCSGGGCFYTNPPRSAHSPGARVSLHRPGGGIGGLTWGAQDHDDPRSPRQTFAHWDARFIRWMARCGYARHARFHRPAARTLDLRGHRPGARRIARRRYLAAAAGIRVRRRTGRPHRAGRPGHPVALARRGRDAGRLPVAGCLPARPALVGHGAGEGIHVAAMGMFRHGGTVFSAGTTDWAQVLGEARDRRVERITRNVLDRLCHA
;
A
#
# COMPACT_ATOMS: atom_id res chain seq x y z
N MET A 1 -4.97 -18.37 -18.77
CA MET A 1 -5.24 -17.56 -17.54
C MET A 1 -5.67 -16.16 -17.96
N ILE A 2 -6.72 -15.60 -17.37
CA ILE A 2 -7.19 -14.23 -17.67
C ILE A 2 -6.73 -13.20 -16.63
N ARG A 3 -6.30 -12.03 -17.09
CA ARG A 3 -5.80 -10.93 -16.24
C ARG A 3 -6.26 -9.59 -16.79
N ALA A 4 -6.28 -8.58 -15.93
CA ALA A 4 -6.62 -7.22 -16.35
C ALA A 4 -5.93 -6.14 -15.52
N TYR A 5 -5.91 -4.95 -16.09
CA TYR A 5 -5.55 -3.72 -15.40
C TYR A 5 -6.37 -2.53 -15.95
N PRO A 6 -6.68 -1.53 -15.12
CA PRO A 6 -7.38 -0.34 -15.59
C PRO A 6 -6.42 0.57 -16.37
N GLY A 7 -6.85 1.11 -17.51
CA GLY A 7 -6.10 2.14 -18.23
C GLY A 7 -6.05 3.46 -17.46
N ARG A 8 -7.15 3.80 -16.77
CA ARG A 8 -7.19 4.85 -15.75
C ARG A 8 -7.80 4.28 -14.47
N PRO A 9 -7.03 4.12 -13.39
CA PRO A 9 -7.52 3.48 -12.17
C PRO A 9 -8.39 4.39 -11.29
N SER A 10 -8.81 5.54 -11.82
CA SER A 10 -9.74 6.45 -11.17
C SER A 10 -10.59 7.17 -12.21
N VAL A 11 -11.90 7.09 -12.03
CA VAL A 11 -12.93 7.70 -12.89
C VAL A 11 -13.89 8.49 -12.00
N ARG A 12 -14.65 9.43 -12.56
CA ARG A 12 -15.82 10.03 -11.91
C ARG A 12 -17.04 9.16 -12.21
N ALA A 13 -18.06 9.22 -11.35
CA ALA A 13 -19.37 8.64 -11.67
C ALA A 13 -19.88 9.21 -13.01
N GLY A 14 -20.41 8.34 -13.87
CA GLY A 14 -20.83 8.64 -15.25
C GLY A 14 -19.70 8.60 -16.29
N GLU A 15 -18.43 8.47 -15.90
CA GLU A 15 -17.33 8.31 -16.86
C GLU A 15 -17.14 6.84 -17.24
N THR A 16 -16.57 6.59 -18.41
CA THR A 16 -16.21 5.26 -18.87
C THR A 16 -14.88 4.80 -18.26
N LEU A 17 -14.87 3.62 -17.64
CA LEU A 17 -13.65 2.92 -17.27
C LEU A 17 -13.16 2.07 -18.45
N THR A 18 -11.95 2.32 -18.91
CA THR A 18 -11.25 1.40 -19.82
C THR A 18 -10.48 0.35 -19.02
N LEU A 19 -10.82 -0.92 -19.22
CA LEU A 19 -10.13 -2.08 -18.66
C LEU A 19 -9.35 -2.79 -19.77
N HIS A 20 -8.05 -3.00 -19.58
CA HIS A 20 -7.24 -3.77 -20.52
C HIS A 20 -7.20 -5.22 -20.05
N VAL A 21 -7.57 -6.15 -20.93
CA VAL A 21 -7.76 -7.57 -20.59
C VAL A 21 -6.99 -8.44 -21.59
N SER A 22 -6.33 -9.48 -21.09
CA SER A 22 -5.76 -10.55 -21.91
C SER A 22 -5.97 -11.90 -21.23
N GLY A 23 -6.19 -12.95 -22.02
CA GLY A 23 -6.19 -14.32 -21.54
C GLY A 23 -6.68 -15.35 -22.56
N ASP A 24 -6.41 -16.61 -22.25
CA ASP A 24 -6.74 -17.77 -23.10
C ASP A 24 -8.18 -18.27 -22.93
N GLU A 25 -8.96 -17.62 -22.08
CA GLU A 25 -10.26 -18.11 -21.69
C GLU A 25 -11.27 -17.90 -22.83
N PRO A 26 -12.06 -18.93 -23.19
CA PRO A 26 -12.93 -18.88 -24.37
C PRO A 26 -14.00 -17.79 -24.24
N ARG A 27 -14.48 -17.56 -23.02
CA ARG A 27 -15.43 -16.50 -22.68
C ARG A 27 -15.21 -16.02 -21.25
N PHE A 28 -15.40 -14.74 -21.04
CA PHE A 28 -15.43 -14.12 -19.72
C PHE A 28 -16.51 -13.04 -19.66
N ARG A 29 -16.87 -12.55 -18.49
CA ARG A 29 -17.65 -11.32 -18.34
C ARG A 29 -17.06 -10.44 -17.26
N ILE A 30 -17.31 -9.13 -17.33
CA ILE A 30 -16.83 -8.18 -16.33
C ILE A 30 -17.94 -7.99 -15.28
N ALA A 31 -17.71 -8.45 -14.06
CA ALA A 31 -18.54 -8.18 -12.90
C ALA A 31 -17.90 -7.10 -12.04
N ILE A 32 -18.66 -6.07 -11.70
CA ILE A 32 -18.21 -4.94 -10.90
C ILE A 32 -18.78 -5.04 -9.49
N TYR A 33 -17.88 -4.95 -8.52
CA TYR A 33 -18.21 -4.87 -7.10
C TYR A 33 -17.71 -3.56 -6.51
N ARG A 34 -18.45 -3.01 -5.56
CA ARG A 34 -18.00 -1.94 -4.68
C ARG A 34 -17.58 -2.56 -3.35
N TRP A 35 -16.46 -2.10 -2.79
CA TRP A 35 -16.01 -2.53 -1.47
C TRP A 35 -16.49 -1.58 -0.37
N GLU A 36 -17.23 -2.12 0.59
CA GLU A 36 -17.62 -1.45 1.84
C GLU A 36 -17.38 -2.37 3.04
N ASP A 37 -18.44 -2.89 3.66
CA ASP A 37 -18.41 -3.95 4.67
C ASP A 37 -18.50 -5.34 4.02
N GLY A 38 -17.81 -5.50 2.89
CA GLY A 38 -17.96 -6.65 2.00
C GLY A 38 -18.05 -6.23 0.54
N LEU A 39 -18.16 -7.23 -0.33
CA LEU A 39 -18.38 -7.04 -1.76
C LEU A 39 -19.86 -6.75 -2.01
N VAL A 40 -20.16 -5.55 -2.49
CA VAL A 40 -21.50 -5.18 -2.95
C VAL A 40 -21.53 -5.28 -4.48
N PRO A 41 -22.33 -6.18 -5.08
CA PRO A 41 -22.44 -6.26 -6.53
C PRO A 41 -23.08 -4.98 -7.07
N VAL A 42 -22.50 -4.42 -8.15
CA VAL A 42 -22.95 -3.16 -8.76
C VAL A 42 -23.46 -3.41 -10.17
N ARG A 43 -22.71 -4.18 -10.96
CA ARG A 43 -23.04 -4.42 -12.37
C ARG A 43 -22.44 -5.73 -12.83
N VAL A 44 -23.13 -6.44 -13.71
CA VAL A 44 -22.59 -7.59 -14.43
C VAL A 44 -22.75 -7.34 -15.93
N GLY A 45 -21.66 -7.47 -16.68
CA GLY A 45 -21.65 -7.30 -18.12
C GLY A 45 -22.10 -8.55 -18.88
N ALA A 46 -22.22 -8.40 -20.20
CA ALA A 46 -22.42 -9.52 -21.11
C ALA A 46 -21.18 -10.44 -21.17
N TRP A 47 -21.36 -11.65 -21.69
CA TRP A 47 -20.24 -12.53 -22.03
C TRP A 47 -19.47 -11.99 -23.24
N LEU A 48 -18.16 -11.92 -23.09
CA LEU A 48 -17.18 -11.40 -24.02
C LEU A 48 -16.17 -12.50 -24.37
N ARG A 49 -15.41 -12.30 -25.44
CA ARG A 49 -14.24 -13.11 -25.75
C ARG A 49 -12.98 -12.35 -25.39
N ALA A 50 -12.04 -13.02 -24.72
CA ALA A 50 -10.71 -12.47 -24.48
C ALA A 50 -9.85 -12.71 -25.72
N GLU A 51 -9.03 -11.72 -26.05
CA GLU A 51 -7.89 -11.92 -26.94
C GLU A 51 -6.67 -12.22 -26.07
N HIS A 52 -5.85 -13.18 -26.50
CA HIS A 52 -4.59 -13.46 -25.83
C HIS A 52 -3.47 -12.65 -26.46
N LEU A 53 -2.92 -11.72 -25.67
CA LEU A 53 -1.62 -11.10 -25.92
C LEU A 53 -0.63 -11.50 -24.81
N PRO A 54 0.66 -11.64 -25.15
CA PRO A 54 1.68 -12.02 -24.17
C PRO A 54 1.80 -10.98 -23.04
N ASP A 55 2.25 -11.45 -21.88
CA ASP A 55 2.66 -10.59 -20.76
C ASP A 55 3.85 -9.71 -21.21
N GLY A 56 3.76 -8.41 -20.96
CA GLY A 56 4.87 -7.47 -21.19
C GLY A 56 5.88 -7.47 -20.04
N ARG A 57 6.97 -6.72 -20.17
CA ARG A 57 7.92 -6.54 -19.07
C ARG A 57 7.32 -5.67 -17.95
N ALA A 58 7.86 -5.79 -16.74
CA ALA A 58 7.39 -5.01 -15.58
C ALA A 58 7.58 -3.48 -15.71
N ASP A 59 8.43 -3.02 -16.61
CA ASP A 59 8.74 -1.61 -16.91
C ASP A 59 8.03 -1.04 -18.14
N GLU A 60 7.18 -1.85 -18.79
CA GLU A 60 6.46 -1.51 -20.02
C GLU A 60 4.96 -1.38 -19.78
N ASP A 61 4.30 -0.54 -20.56
CA ASP A 61 2.84 -0.52 -20.66
C ASP A 61 2.41 -1.69 -21.55
N TRP A 62 1.57 -2.60 -21.04
CA TRP A 62 1.31 -3.88 -21.73
C TRP A 62 0.41 -3.77 -22.96
N GLN A 63 -0.28 -2.63 -23.12
CA GLN A 63 -1.10 -2.31 -24.30
C GLN A 63 -2.12 -3.39 -24.70
N TRP A 64 -2.65 -4.13 -23.73
CA TRP A 64 -3.65 -5.16 -24.00
C TRP A 64 -4.98 -4.59 -24.54
N PRO A 65 -5.82 -5.40 -25.19
CA PRO A 65 -7.08 -4.93 -25.77
C PRO A 65 -8.00 -4.23 -24.75
N PRO A 66 -8.57 -3.07 -25.08
CA PRO A 66 -9.43 -2.30 -24.19
C PRO A 66 -10.88 -2.78 -24.21
N TYR A 67 -11.48 -2.88 -23.03
CA TYR A 67 -12.89 -3.16 -22.81
C TYR A 67 -13.49 -2.00 -22.00
N GLN A 68 -14.58 -1.44 -22.50
CA GLN A 68 -15.22 -0.29 -21.88
C GLN A 68 -16.28 -0.73 -20.86
N VAL A 69 -16.25 -0.10 -19.69
CA VAL A 69 -17.23 -0.28 -18.63
C VAL A 69 -17.81 1.08 -18.28
N GLU A 70 -19.05 1.33 -18.69
CA GLU A 70 -19.76 2.56 -18.32
C GLU A 70 -20.06 2.55 -16.81
N THR A 71 -19.59 3.57 -16.10
CA THR A 71 -20.00 3.78 -14.70
C THR A 71 -21.31 4.58 -14.69
N GLY A 72 -22.23 4.26 -13.78
CA GLY A 72 -23.46 5.01 -13.61
C GLY A 72 -23.20 6.37 -12.96
N ASP A 73 -24.05 7.37 -13.25
CA ASP A 73 -24.02 8.67 -12.58
C ASP A 73 -24.34 8.57 -11.08
N ASP A 74 -25.07 7.52 -10.71
CA ASP A 74 -25.50 7.18 -9.35
C ASP A 74 -24.45 6.38 -8.56
N TRP A 75 -23.35 5.96 -9.20
CA TRP A 75 -22.32 5.16 -8.55
C TRP A 75 -21.67 5.94 -7.39
N PRO A 76 -21.78 5.46 -6.14
CA PRO A 76 -21.20 6.16 -5.00
C PRO A 76 -19.67 6.28 -5.10
N SER A 77 -19.10 7.26 -4.42
CA SER A 77 -17.63 7.27 -4.29
C SER A 77 -17.17 6.05 -3.50
N GLY A 78 -16.11 5.41 -3.96
CA GLY A 78 -15.64 4.19 -3.32
C GLY A 78 -14.49 3.52 -4.07
N VAL A 79 -14.04 2.42 -3.48
CA VAL A 79 -13.15 1.46 -4.12
C VAL A 79 -14.00 0.41 -4.82
N TYR A 80 -13.67 0.15 -6.06
CA TYR A 80 -14.37 -0.80 -6.91
C TYR A 80 -13.40 -1.85 -7.44
N LEU A 81 -13.94 -3.04 -7.66
CA LEU A 81 -13.23 -4.22 -8.12
C LEU A 81 -13.93 -4.70 -9.38
N ALA A 82 -13.19 -4.77 -10.48
CA ALA A 82 -13.61 -5.44 -11.70
C ALA A 82 -13.10 -6.88 -11.65
N HIS A 83 -14.02 -7.85 -11.60
CA HIS A 83 -13.75 -9.28 -11.64
C HIS A 83 -14.05 -9.82 -13.03
N LEU A 84 -13.12 -10.60 -13.58
CA LEU A 84 -13.28 -11.31 -14.83
C LEU A 84 -13.86 -12.68 -14.53
N GLU A 85 -15.18 -12.78 -14.58
CA GLU A 85 -15.88 -14.03 -14.29
C GLU A 85 -15.79 -14.99 -15.47
N LEU A 86 -15.51 -16.25 -15.16
CA LEU A 86 -15.52 -17.36 -16.11
C LEU A 86 -16.79 -18.20 -15.89
N PRO A 87 -17.31 -18.94 -16.89
CA PRO A 87 -18.56 -19.68 -16.75
C PRO A 87 -18.56 -20.72 -15.62
N GLN A 88 -17.39 -21.28 -15.28
CA GLN A 88 -17.17 -22.17 -14.13
C GLN A 88 -16.09 -21.61 -13.19
N GLY A 89 -16.00 -20.28 -13.10
CA GLY A 89 -15.01 -19.58 -12.29
C GLY A 89 -15.34 -19.56 -10.80
N GLN A 90 -14.31 -19.36 -9.98
CA GLN A 90 -14.46 -19.10 -8.55
C GLN A 90 -14.97 -17.67 -8.32
N PRO A 91 -15.72 -17.41 -7.23
CA PRO A 91 -16.13 -16.06 -6.87
C PRO A 91 -14.91 -15.19 -6.54
N LEU A 92 -15.08 -13.87 -6.67
CA LEU A 92 -14.03 -12.90 -6.36
C LEU A 92 -13.58 -13.04 -4.90
N ARG A 93 -12.28 -13.25 -4.71
CA ARG A 93 -11.60 -13.12 -3.42
C ARG A 93 -10.71 -11.89 -3.43
N LEU A 94 -10.67 -11.12 -2.34
CA LEU A 94 -9.81 -9.93 -2.27
C LEU A 94 -8.31 -10.23 -2.41
N SER A 95 -7.91 -11.48 -2.14
CA SER A 95 -6.53 -11.96 -2.31
C SER A 95 -6.24 -12.49 -3.72
N ALA A 96 -7.12 -12.28 -4.70
CA ALA A 96 -6.92 -12.76 -6.06
C ALA A 96 -5.64 -12.19 -6.68
N ASP A 97 -4.84 -13.06 -7.29
CA ASP A 97 -3.57 -12.77 -7.98
C ASP A 97 -3.70 -12.76 -9.52
N SER A 98 -4.91 -13.01 -10.01
CA SER A 98 -5.33 -12.88 -11.41
C SER A 98 -6.81 -12.50 -11.48
N ALA A 99 -7.35 -12.36 -12.70
CA ALA A 99 -8.78 -12.17 -12.98
C ALA A 99 -9.47 -10.99 -12.25
N ALA A 100 -8.73 -10.04 -11.70
CA ALA A 100 -9.31 -8.91 -10.99
C ALA A 100 -8.50 -7.63 -11.22
N ALA A 101 -9.16 -6.48 -11.13
CA ALA A 101 -8.55 -5.17 -11.21
C ALA A 101 -9.24 -4.20 -10.24
N LEU A 102 -8.47 -3.32 -9.62
CA LEU A 102 -8.98 -2.33 -8.66
C LEU A 102 -9.00 -0.92 -9.29
N PHE A 103 -10.11 -0.22 -9.11
CA PHE A 103 -10.25 1.18 -9.51
C PHE A 103 -11.05 1.99 -8.47
N VAL A 104 -11.06 3.32 -8.65
CA VAL A 104 -11.77 4.24 -7.75
C VAL A 104 -12.81 5.03 -8.53
N VAL A 105 -14.04 5.03 -8.03
CA VAL A 105 -15.07 5.98 -8.46
C VAL A 105 -15.02 7.18 -7.53
N ARG A 106 -14.80 8.36 -8.11
CA ARG A 106 -14.66 9.61 -7.37
C ARG A 106 -16.02 10.30 -7.24
N ALA A 107 -16.30 10.84 -6.06
CA ALA A 107 -17.39 11.78 -5.88
C ALA A 107 -17.23 12.98 -6.82
N ARG A 108 -18.35 13.42 -7.42
CA ARG A 108 -18.47 14.71 -8.11
C ARG A 108 -18.42 15.87 -7.11
N ALA A 109 -19.13 15.72 -5.99
CA ALA A 109 -19.11 16.68 -4.88
C ALA A 109 -17.85 16.56 -4.03
N SER A 110 -17.47 17.67 -3.39
CA SER A 110 -16.48 17.67 -2.31
C SER A 110 -17.00 16.88 -1.10
N LYS A 111 -16.07 16.34 -0.32
CA LYS A 111 -16.32 15.61 0.93
C LYS A 111 -15.29 16.05 1.95
N THR A 112 -15.63 15.94 3.23
CA THR A 112 -14.79 16.43 4.33
C THR A 112 -13.58 15.53 4.60
N ILE A 113 -13.65 14.24 4.22
CA ILE A 113 -12.55 13.29 4.33
C ILE A 113 -12.06 12.89 2.92
N LEU A 114 -10.75 12.90 2.70
CA LEU A 114 -10.10 12.33 1.52
C LEU A 114 -9.41 11.02 1.91
N TYR A 115 -9.85 9.90 1.33
CA TYR A 115 -9.15 8.62 1.46
C TYR A 115 -8.34 8.33 0.20
N LYS A 116 -7.00 8.33 0.33
CA LYS A 116 -6.07 8.13 -0.79
C LYS A 116 -5.50 6.72 -0.78
N LEU A 117 -5.77 5.95 -1.84
CA LEU A 117 -5.23 4.60 -1.95
C LEU A 117 -3.72 4.61 -2.25
N PRO A 118 -2.93 3.73 -1.61
CA PRO A 118 -1.48 3.72 -1.70
C PRO A 118 -0.99 2.93 -2.93
N VAL A 119 -1.53 3.20 -4.11
CA VAL A 119 -1.21 2.33 -5.27
C VAL A 119 0.22 2.50 -5.79
N ALA A 120 0.76 3.70 -5.65
CA ALA A 120 2.19 3.93 -5.86
C ALA A 120 3.07 3.12 -4.87
N THR A 121 2.52 2.63 -3.77
CA THR A 121 3.19 1.70 -2.85
C THR A 121 3.05 0.26 -3.30
N TRP A 122 1.90 -0.15 -3.85
CA TRP A 122 1.67 -1.54 -4.27
C TRP A 122 2.48 -1.95 -5.51
N HIS A 123 2.57 -1.10 -6.54
CA HIS A 123 3.30 -1.47 -7.77
C HIS A 123 4.81 -1.76 -7.60
N PRO A 124 5.56 -1.11 -6.69
CA PRO A 124 6.90 -1.52 -6.30
C PRO A 124 7.05 -2.99 -5.92
N TYR A 125 6.00 -3.61 -5.38
CA TYR A 125 5.99 -5.01 -4.97
C TYR A 125 5.29 -5.93 -5.98
N ASN A 126 4.61 -5.39 -6.99
CA ASN A 126 3.92 -6.17 -8.00
C ASN A 126 4.91 -6.87 -8.95
N CYS A 127 4.81 -8.18 -9.06
CA CYS A 127 5.71 -9.05 -9.82
C CYS A 127 5.24 -9.37 -11.25
N SER A 128 4.08 -8.88 -11.70
CA SER A 128 3.59 -9.11 -13.07
C SER A 128 4.61 -8.67 -14.12
N GLY A 129 4.96 -9.53 -15.08
CA GLY A 129 6.04 -9.25 -16.04
C GLY A 129 7.44 -9.59 -15.51
N GLY A 130 7.50 -10.49 -14.52
CA GLY A 130 8.74 -11.14 -14.07
C GLY A 130 9.61 -10.33 -13.11
N GLY A 131 9.17 -9.17 -12.62
CA GLY A 131 9.97 -8.34 -11.75
C GLY A 131 9.22 -7.22 -11.02
N CYS A 132 9.85 -6.71 -9.96
CA CYS A 132 9.43 -5.58 -9.15
C CYS A 132 10.68 -4.89 -8.55
N PHE A 133 10.54 -3.82 -7.78
CA PHE A 133 11.72 -3.14 -7.22
C PHE A 133 12.54 -3.97 -6.21
N TYR A 134 11.98 -5.06 -5.71
CA TYR A 134 12.60 -5.91 -4.69
C TYR A 134 13.04 -7.29 -5.21
N THR A 135 12.51 -7.74 -6.36
CA THR A 135 12.91 -8.99 -7.01
C THR A 135 13.01 -8.76 -8.51
N ASN A 136 14.15 -9.13 -9.11
CA ASN A 136 14.46 -8.87 -10.51
C ASN A 136 14.12 -7.42 -10.96
N PRO A 137 14.73 -6.38 -10.34
CA PRO A 137 14.36 -4.99 -10.57
C PRO A 137 14.58 -4.57 -12.02
N PRO A 138 13.53 -4.09 -12.73
CA PRO A 138 13.67 -3.61 -14.09
C PRO A 138 14.58 -2.39 -14.13
N ARG A 139 15.69 -2.50 -14.86
CA ARG A 139 16.68 -1.43 -14.96
C ARG A 139 16.17 -0.32 -15.87
N SER A 140 16.40 0.92 -15.47
CA SER A 140 16.10 2.11 -16.28
C SER A 140 17.40 2.87 -16.57
N ALA A 141 17.57 3.33 -17.81
CA ALA A 141 18.68 4.20 -18.20
C ALA A 141 18.58 5.60 -17.55
N HIS A 142 17.39 5.99 -17.13
CA HIS A 142 17.16 7.29 -16.50
C HIS A 142 17.32 7.18 -14.99
N SER A 143 17.91 8.23 -14.38
CA SER A 143 17.90 8.37 -12.93
C SER A 143 16.46 8.27 -12.44
N PRO A 144 16.17 7.25 -11.63
CA PRO A 144 17.05 6.74 -10.59
C PRO A 144 17.53 5.29 -10.76
N GLY A 145 17.42 4.73 -11.96
CA GLY A 145 18.00 3.43 -12.31
C GLY A 145 17.03 2.25 -12.29
N ALA A 146 15.80 2.44 -11.81
CA ALA A 146 14.73 1.44 -11.88
C ALA A 146 13.35 2.07 -12.07
N ARG A 147 12.52 1.46 -12.92
CA ARG A 147 11.17 1.90 -13.28
C ARG A 147 10.21 0.70 -13.29
N VAL A 148 8.97 0.91 -12.89
CA VAL A 148 7.87 -0.04 -13.14
C VAL A 148 6.69 0.67 -13.79
N SER A 149 5.96 -0.05 -14.64
CA SER A 149 4.69 0.43 -15.18
C SER A 149 3.54 0.22 -14.18
N LEU A 150 2.59 1.15 -14.24
CA LEU A 150 1.29 1.08 -13.57
C LEU A 150 0.19 0.53 -14.51
N HIS A 151 0.49 0.37 -15.81
CA HIS A 151 -0.37 -0.21 -16.84
C HIS A 151 -0.03 -1.69 -17.06
N ARG A 152 -0.09 -2.46 -15.97
CA ARG A 152 0.07 -3.92 -15.93
C ARG A 152 -0.80 -4.53 -14.83
N PRO A 153 -1.20 -5.81 -14.90
CA PRO A 153 -2.02 -6.47 -13.88
C PRO A 153 -1.41 -6.39 -12.49
N GLY A 154 -2.24 -6.25 -11.46
CA GLY A 154 -1.80 -6.04 -10.07
C GLY A 154 -2.05 -4.61 -9.57
N GLY A 155 -1.25 -4.17 -8.61
CA GLY A 155 -1.44 -2.84 -7.99
C GLY A 155 -2.62 -2.82 -7.02
N GLY A 156 -2.63 -3.76 -6.09
CA GLY A 156 -3.63 -3.91 -5.03
C GLY A 156 -4.37 -5.25 -5.08
N ILE A 157 -4.67 -5.75 -6.28
CA ILE A 157 -5.30 -7.05 -6.56
C ILE A 157 -4.98 -7.47 -8.00
N GLY A 158 -5.08 -8.76 -8.34
CA GLY A 158 -4.99 -9.25 -9.71
C GLY A 158 -3.57 -9.41 -10.25
N GLY A 159 -2.58 -9.44 -9.36
CA GLY A 159 -1.18 -9.70 -9.69
C GLY A 159 -0.43 -10.27 -8.49
N LEU A 160 0.55 -11.12 -8.79
CA LEU A 160 1.46 -11.65 -7.77
C LEU A 160 2.26 -10.51 -7.13
N THR A 161 2.51 -10.64 -5.84
CA THR A 161 3.10 -9.59 -5.03
C THR A 161 4.27 -10.12 -4.22
N TRP A 162 5.37 -9.37 -4.21
CA TRP A 162 6.56 -9.66 -3.43
C TRP A 162 6.37 -9.33 -1.95
N GLY A 163 6.87 -10.21 -1.09
CA GLY A 163 6.95 -10.01 0.34
C GLY A 163 6.76 -11.30 1.11
N ALA A 164 7.35 -11.39 2.29
CA ALA A 164 7.02 -12.45 3.23
C ALA A 164 5.54 -12.31 3.65
N GLN A 165 4.95 -13.45 4.00
CA GLN A 165 3.64 -13.46 4.66
C GLN A 165 3.72 -12.63 5.93
N ASP A 166 2.63 -11.94 6.26
CA ASP A 166 2.57 -11.20 7.51
C ASP A 166 2.53 -12.20 8.68
N HIS A 167 3.32 -11.93 9.71
CA HIS A 167 3.46 -12.80 10.87
C HIS A 167 2.18 -12.84 11.70
N ASP A 168 1.54 -11.68 11.87
CA ASP A 168 0.35 -11.52 12.72
C ASP A 168 -0.94 -11.83 11.95
N ASP A 169 -0.88 -11.84 10.62
CA ASP A 169 -2.03 -12.08 9.76
C ASP A 169 -1.69 -12.74 8.41
N PRO A 170 -1.70 -14.09 8.35
CA PRO A 170 -1.36 -14.82 7.14
C PRO A 170 -2.44 -14.83 6.05
N ARG A 171 -3.64 -14.26 6.30
CA ARG A 171 -4.82 -14.47 5.43
C ARG A 171 -4.75 -13.77 4.07
N SER A 172 -3.85 -12.81 3.89
CA SER A 172 -3.71 -12.07 2.62
C SER A 172 -2.26 -11.65 2.38
N PRO A 173 -1.82 -11.53 1.12
CA PRO A 173 -0.48 -11.04 0.83
C PRO A 173 -0.31 -9.60 1.30
N ARG A 174 0.82 -9.33 1.97
CA ARG A 174 1.01 -8.09 2.73
C ARG A 174 0.81 -6.83 1.89
N GLN A 175 1.33 -6.77 0.66
CA GLN A 175 1.32 -5.54 -0.14
C GLN A 175 0.09 -5.43 -1.06
N THR A 176 -1.09 -5.73 -0.52
CA THR A 176 -2.36 -5.75 -1.27
C THR A 176 -3.44 -4.88 -0.61
N PHE A 177 -4.50 -4.61 -1.38
CA PHE A 177 -5.69 -3.93 -0.91
C PHE A 177 -6.37 -4.69 0.24
N ALA A 178 -6.45 -6.02 0.11
CA ALA A 178 -7.07 -6.90 1.10
C ALA A 178 -6.45 -6.74 2.49
N HIS A 179 -5.13 -6.59 2.52
CA HIS A 179 -4.34 -6.59 3.75
C HIS A 179 -4.41 -5.23 4.47
N TRP A 180 -4.19 -4.12 3.75
CA TRP A 180 -4.05 -2.81 4.37
C TRP A 180 -5.33 -1.98 4.41
N ASP A 181 -6.01 -1.84 3.28
CA ASP A 181 -7.05 -0.81 3.09
C ASP A 181 -8.46 -1.35 3.33
N ALA A 182 -8.72 -2.60 2.93
CA ALA A 182 -10.05 -3.19 2.98
C ALA A 182 -10.65 -3.20 4.40
N ARG A 183 -9.82 -3.40 5.43
CA ARG A 183 -10.21 -3.38 6.84
C ARG A 183 -10.61 -2.00 7.33
N PHE A 184 -9.80 -1.00 7.01
CA PHE A 184 -10.08 0.37 7.43
C PHE A 184 -11.33 0.91 6.75
N ILE A 185 -11.51 0.63 5.45
CA ILE A 185 -12.71 1.04 4.70
C ILE A 185 -13.97 0.40 5.27
N ARG A 186 -13.92 -0.90 5.58
CA ARG A 186 -15.01 -1.61 6.26
C ARG A 186 -15.34 -1.01 7.63
N TRP A 187 -14.32 -0.75 8.43
CA TRP A 187 -14.51 -0.11 9.74
C TRP A 187 -15.14 1.29 9.59
N MET A 188 -14.68 2.10 8.62
CA MET A 188 -15.30 3.39 8.32
C MET A 188 -16.77 3.26 7.90
N ALA A 189 -17.10 2.25 7.10
CA ALA A 189 -18.47 1.98 6.68
C ALA A 189 -19.37 1.64 7.87
N ARG A 190 -18.97 0.69 8.72
CA ARG A 190 -19.69 0.30 9.95
C ARG A 190 -19.89 1.45 10.93
N CYS A 191 -18.95 2.39 10.97
CA CYS A 191 -19.02 3.57 11.83
C CYS A 191 -19.78 4.75 11.21
N GLY A 192 -20.23 4.64 9.95
CA GLY A 192 -20.92 5.71 9.24
C GLY A 192 -20.02 6.81 8.68
N TYR A 193 -18.69 6.67 8.72
CA TYR A 193 -17.76 7.66 8.16
C TYR A 193 -17.68 7.61 6.62
N ALA A 194 -18.04 6.49 5.99
CA ALA A 194 -17.93 6.33 4.54
C ALA A 194 -18.68 7.41 3.73
N ARG A 195 -19.84 7.90 4.23
CA ARG A 195 -20.62 8.98 3.58
C ARG A 195 -19.90 10.34 3.52
N HIS A 196 -18.91 10.54 4.41
CA HIS A 196 -18.08 11.73 4.52
C HIS A 196 -16.76 11.59 3.76
N ALA A 197 -16.46 10.42 3.20
CA ALA A 197 -15.21 10.15 2.50
C ALA A 197 -15.36 10.28 0.98
N ARG A 198 -14.39 10.96 0.37
CA ARG A 198 -14.11 10.89 -1.07
C ARG A 198 -12.88 10.02 -1.26
N PHE A 199 -12.99 9.04 -2.15
CA PHE A 199 -11.88 8.18 -2.51
C PHE A 199 -11.09 8.77 -3.67
N HIS A 200 -9.76 8.62 -3.61
CA HIS A 200 -8.88 9.10 -4.67
C HIS A 200 -7.69 8.17 -4.90
N ARG A 201 -7.26 8.12 -6.15
CA ARG A 201 -5.99 7.53 -6.57
C ARG A 201 -5.31 8.45 -7.59
N PRO A 202 -3.97 8.62 -7.52
CA PRO A 202 -3.23 9.36 -8.54
C PRO A 202 -3.21 8.65 -9.90
N ALA A 203 -3.25 9.43 -10.98
CA ALA A 203 -3.30 8.97 -12.38
C ALA A 203 -1.91 8.78 -13.03
N ALA A 204 -0.91 8.37 -12.25
CA ALA A 204 0.43 8.12 -12.79
C ALA A 204 0.42 6.89 -13.71
N ARG A 205 1.30 6.89 -14.72
CA ARG A 205 1.52 5.75 -15.63
C ARG A 205 2.73 4.90 -15.25
N THR A 206 3.76 5.53 -14.72
CA THR A 206 5.00 4.89 -14.29
C THR A 206 5.35 5.31 -12.87
N LEU A 207 6.20 4.51 -12.24
CA LEU A 207 6.84 4.85 -10.98
C LEU A 207 8.34 4.60 -11.09
N ASP A 208 9.12 5.60 -10.69
CA ASP A 208 10.57 5.53 -10.65
C ASP A 208 11.07 5.42 -9.21
N LEU A 209 11.99 4.48 -8.95
CA LEU A 209 12.56 4.25 -7.61
C LEU A 209 13.57 5.35 -7.27
N ARG A 210 13.18 6.53 -6.77
CA ARG A 210 14.12 7.64 -6.50
C ARG A 210 15.36 7.20 -5.72
N GLY A 211 16.50 7.16 -6.41
CA GLY A 211 17.84 7.13 -5.88
C GLY A 211 18.09 8.45 -5.17
N HIS A 212 18.65 8.36 -3.97
CA HIS A 212 18.98 9.53 -3.17
C HIS A 212 19.88 10.51 -3.94
N ARG A 213 19.42 11.76 -4.13
CA ARG A 213 20.28 12.86 -4.63
C ARG A 213 21.46 13.08 -3.65
N PRO A 214 22.72 13.20 -4.12
CA PRO A 214 23.91 13.36 -3.27
C PRO A 214 23.98 14.64 -2.41
N GLY A 215 23.02 15.57 -2.50
CA GLY A 215 22.96 16.80 -1.71
C GLY A 215 22.07 16.75 -0.46
N ALA A 216 21.21 15.72 -0.32
CA ALA A 216 20.29 15.60 0.82
C ALA A 216 20.91 14.90 2.05
N ARG A 217 22.24 14.96 2.20
CA ARG A 217 23.00 14.25 3.23
C ARG A 217 22.72 14.70 4.68
N ARG A 218 22.03 15.82 4.92
CA ARG A 218 21.73 16.30 6.29
C ARG A 218 20.37 15.92 6.86
N ILE A 219 19.37 15.55 6.04
CA ILE A 219 17.98 15.38 6.53
C ILE A 219 17.47 13.94 6.38
N ALA A 220 17.82 13.22 5.31
CA ALA A 220 17.37 11.82 5.13
C ALA A 220 18.23 10.79 5.87
N ARG A 221 19.51 11.11 6.13
CA ARG A 221 20.46 10.20 6.80
C ARG A 221 20.18 9.98 8.30
N ARG A 222 19.26 10.77 8.90
CA ARG A 222 18.85 10.61 10.32
C ARG A 222 17.66 9.69 10.53
N ARG A 223 16.85 9.39 9.51
CA ARG A 223 15.59 8.64 9.69
C ARG A 223 15.63 7.17 9.28
N TYR A 224 16.54 6.77 8.40
CA TYR A 224 16.63 5.35 7.96
C TYR A 224 17.84 4.60 8.55
N LEU A 225 18.92 5.28 8.95
CA LEU A 225 20.11 4.64 9.53
C LEU A 225 20.07 4.47 11.06
N ALA A 226 19.09 5.08 11.75
CA ALA A 226 18.89 4.83 13.18
C ALA A 226 18.26 3.46 13.46
N ALA A 227 17.71 2.79 12.44
CA ALA A 227 17.07 1.48 12.57
C ALA A 227 17.95 0.29 12.17
N ALA A 228 19.15 0.51 11.59
CA ALA A 228 19.94 -0.58 11.00
C ALA A 228 21.46 -0.57 11.28
N ALA A 229 22.00 0.41 12.01
CA ALA A 229 23.40 0.34 12.46
C ALA A 229 23.59 1.03 13.81
N GLY A 230 23.97 0.26 14.82
CA GLY A 230 24.24 0.76 16.17
C GLY A 230 25.42 1.73 16.23
N ILE A 231 25.16 3.04 16.07
CA ILE A 231 26.16 4.10 16.22
C ILE A 231 25.63 5.22 17.13
N ARG A 232 26.30 5.40 18.28
CA ARG A 232 26.12 6.57 19.16
C ARG A 232 26.59 7.84 18.45
N VAL A 233 25.72 8.86 18.35
CA VAL A 233 26.15 10.23 18.06
C VAL A 233 26.11 11.04 19.35
N ARG A 234 27.28 11.26 19.94
CA ARG A 234 27.52 12.18 21.05
C ARG A 234 27.39 13.62 20.53
N ARG A 235 26.47 14.41 21.09
CA ARG A 235 26.50 15.88 20.95
C ARG A 235 27.36 16.42 22.10
N ARG A 236 28.46 17.11 21.78
CA ARG A 236 29.18 17.97 22.74
C ARG A 236 29.75 19.17 22.01
N THR A 237 29.07 20.32 22.12
CA THR A 237 29.68 21.65 22.20
C THR A 237 28.65 22.61 22.80
N GLY A 238 28.94 23.07 24.02
CA GLY A 238 28.14 23.93 24.89
C GLY A 238 28.59 23.69 26.33
N ARG A 239 29.40 24.60 26.87
CA ARG A 239 30.05 24.57 28.21
C ARG A 239 29.67 25.91 28.89
N PRO A 240 29.80 26.10 30.21
CA PRO A 240 29.15 25.39 31.32
C PRO A 240 28.48 26.37 32.33
N HIS A 241 27.62 25.87 33.22
CA HIS A 241 27.57 26.36 34.61
C HIS A 241 27.56 25.17 35.58
N ARG A 242 28.38 25.28 36.63
CA ARG A 242 28.74 24.25 37.63
C ARG A 242 27.79 24.30 38.85
N ALA A 243 27.45 23.12 39.39
CA ALA A 243 27.45 22.69 40.80
C ALA A 243 26.56 21.43 40.91
N GLY A 244 26.82 20.31 41.61
CA GLY A 244 27.91 19.76 42.41
C GLY A 244 27.85 18.20 42.39
N ARG A 245 28.87 17.54 42.94
CA ARG A 245 29.14 16.07 43.03
C ARG A 245 28.31 15.36 44.14
N PRO A 246 28.45 14.04 44.48
CA PRO A 246 29.28 12.92 43.95
C PRO A 246 28.56 11.54 43.76
N GLY A 247 29.26 10.54 43.17
CA GLY A 247 28.94 9.11 43.33
C GLY A 247 29.38 8.17 42.17
N HIS A 248 30.55 7.53 42.27
CA HIS A 248 31.07 6.46 41.40
C HIS A 248 30.55 5.06 41.86
N PRO A 249 30.58 3.94 41.07
CA PRO A 249 31.78 3.45 40.36
C PRO A 249 31.63 2.71 39.01
N VAL A 250 32.76 2.75 38.28
CA VAL A 250 33.44 1.66 37.54
C VAL A 250 32.79 1.03 36.30
N ALA A 251 33.58 1.10 35.21
CA ALA A 251 33.36 0.48 33.91
C ALA A 251 33.78 -1.00 33.90
N LEU A 252 33.16 -1.79 33.03
CA LEU A 252 33.83 -2.93 32.39
C LEU A 252 33.50 -2.93 30.89
N ALA A 253 34.53 -2.67 30.08
CA ALA A 253 34.48 -2.82 28.64
C ALA A 253 34.99 -4.21 28.27
N ARG A 254 34.20 -4.99 27.53
CA ARG A 254 34.72 -6.11 26.73
C ARG A 254 34.65 -5.73 25.26
N ARG A 255 35.84 -5.62 24.65
CA ARG A 255 36.04 -5.62 23.19
C ARG A 255 35.86 -7.06 22.70
N GLY A 256 34.92 -7.28 21.78
CA GLY A 256 34.91 -8.45 20.91
C GLY A 256 35.02 -7.97 19.47
N ARG A 257 36.13 -8.30 18.81
CA ARG A 257 36.27 -8.23 17.36
C ARG A 257 35.49 -9.42 16.81
N ASP A 258 34.54 -9.17 15.93
CA ASP A 258 34.22 -10.10 14.84
C ASP A 258 33.54 -9.31 13.72
N ALA A 259 34.34 -9.03 12.70
CA ALA A 259 33.87 -8.57 11.40
C ALA A 259 33.28 -9.77 10.66
N GLY A 260 32.02 -10.10 10.96
CA GLY A 260 31.24 -11.10 10.25
C GLY A 260 30.54 -10.50 9.02
N ARG A 261 30.78 -11.11 7.86
CA ARG A 261 30.26 -10.80 6.52
C ARG A 261 28.79 -10.32 6.49
N LEU A 262 28.53 -9.29 5.68
CA LEU A 262 27.19 -8.93 5.20
C LEU A 262 26.66 -10.04 4.28
N PRO A 263 25.44 -10.58 4.48
CA PRO A 263 24.86 -11.51 3.53
C PRO A 263 24.38 -10.77 2.28
N VAL A 264 24.71 -11.37 1.14
CA VAL A 264 24.22 -11.04 -0.20
C VAL A 264 22.72 -11.38 -0.29
N ALA A 265 22.02 -10.65 -1.16
CA ALA A 265 20.59 -10.69 -1.49
C ALA A 265 19.79 -11.96 -1.14
N GLY A 266 18.60 -11.75 -0.57
CA GLY A 266 17.53 -12.75 -0.49
C GLY A 266 16.96 -12.89 0.92
N CYS A 267 15.63 -12.86 1.04
CA CYS A 267 14.84 -13.01 2.27
C CYS A 267 14.80 -11.77 3.20
N LEU A 268 13.69 -11.03 3.13
CA LEU A 268 13.16 -10.37 4.32
C LEU A 268 12.89 -11.47 5.37
N PRO A 269 13.28 -11.30 6.64
CA PRO A 269 13.05 -12.34 7.64
C PRO A 269 11.54 -12.59 7.80
N ALA A 270 11.17 -13.87 7.91
CA ALA A 270 9.79 -14.32 8.12
C ALA A 270 9.21 -13.87 9.48
N ARG A 271 10.07 -13.39 10.38
CA ARG A 271 9.70 -12.69 11.60
C ARG A 271 10.11 -11.23 11.47
N PRO A 272 9.28 -10.25 11.86
CA PRO A 272 9.78 -8.93 12.21
C PRO A 272 10.99 -9.11 13.12
N ALA A 273 12.03 -8.26 12.99
CA ALA A 273 13.30 -8.41 13.69
C ALA A 273 13.23 -8.41 15.25
N LEU A 274 12.02 -8.45 15.82
CA LEU A 274 11.66 -7.99 17.16
C LEU A 274 10.58 -8.85 17.83
N VAL A 275 10.15 -9.99 17.22
CA VAL A 275 9.22 -10.92 17.87
C VAL A 275 9.95 -11.63 19.02
N GLY A 276 9.60 -11.26 20.26
CA GLY A 276 10.22 -11.79 21.48
C GLY A 276 10.66 -10.72 22.48
N HIS A 277 10.53 -9.44 22.16
CA HIS A 277 10.90 -8.34 23.04
C HIS A 277 9.70 -7.69 23.74
N GLY A 278 9.85 -7.38 25.03
CA GLY A 278 8.83 -6.67 25.80
C GLY A 278 8.64 -5.22 25.34
N ALA A 279 7.56 -4.57 25.77
CA ALA A 279 7.33 -3.15 25.48
C ALA A 279 8.51 -2.29 25.97
N GLY A 280 9.31 -1.75 25.04
CA GLY A 280 10.51 -0.95 25.34
C GLY A 280 11.85 -1.67 25.11
N GLU A 281 11.85 -2.95 24.74
CA GLU A 281 13.06 -3.73 24.44
C GLU A 281 13.34 -3.76 22.93
N GLY A 282 14.13 -2.80 22.43
CA GLY A 282 14.38 -2.64 21.00
C GLY A 282 13.71 -1.39 20.44
N ILE A 283 13.79 -1.17 19.14
CA ILE A 283 13.27 0.08 18.53
C ILE A 283 11.75 -0.04 18.36
N HIS A 284 11.00 0.15 19.44
CA HIS A 284 9.52 0.20 19.48
C HIS A 284 8.98 1.61 19.31
N VAL A 285 9.59 2.42 18.44
CA VAL A 285 9.21 3.84 18.32
C VAL A 285 8.45 4.07 17.03
N ALA A 286 7.11 3.98 17.13
CA ALA A 286 6.22 4.62 16.17
C ALA A 286 6.00 6.07 16.61
N ALA A 287 6.14 7.02 15.68
CA ALA A 287 5.85 8.42 15.96
C ALA A 287 4.50 8.79 15.34
N MET A 288 3.51 9.03 16.20
CA MET A 288 2.23 9.59 15.78
C MET A 288 2.36 11.10 15.60
N GLY A 289 1.74 11.66 14.57
CA GLY A 289 1.82 13.09 14.28
C GLY A 289 0.60 13.63 13.55
N MET A 290 0.40 14.94 13.69
CA MET A 290 -0.64 15.69 12.99
C MET A 290 -0.04 16.93 12.34
N PHE A 291 -0.46 17.21 11.11
CA PHE A 291 -0.08 18.42 10.37
C PHE A 291 -1.34 19.15 9.89
N ARG A 292 -1.33 20.48 9.95
CA ARG A 292 -2.47 21.34 9.55
C ARG A 292 -2.01 22.47 8.64
N HIS A 293 -2.56 22.52 7.44
CA HIS A 293 -2.40 23.65 6.50
C HIS A 293 -3.52 23.58 5.44
N GLY A 294 -4.62 24.31 5.63
CA GLY A 294 -5.82 24.23 4.77
C GLY A 294 -6.57 22.88 4.81
N GLY A 295 -6.10 21.94 5.64
CA GLY A 295 -6.63 20.61 5.88
C GLY A 295 -5.83 19.93 6.99
N THR A 296 -6.27 18.76 7.47
CA THR A 296 -5.58 18.02 8.53
C THR A 296 -5.09 16.67 8.00
N VAL A 297 -3.82 16.37 8.23
CA VAL A 297 -3.22 15.05 7.97
C VAL A 297 -2.84 14.42 9.29
N PHE A 298 -3.40 13.24 9.57
CA PHE A 298 -3.05 12.39 10.69
C PHE A 298 -2.15 11.24 10.23
N SER A 299 -1.06 10.98 10.95
CA SER A 299 -0.17 9.84 10.73
C SER A 299 -0.05 9.01 12.00
N ALA A 300 -0.44 7.74 11.93
CA ALA A 300 -0.31 6.80 13.06
C ALA A 300 1.13 6.35 13.32
N GLY A 301 2.02 6.48 12.33
CA GLY A 301 3.43 6.05 12.45
C GLY A 301 3.64 4.54 12.44
N THR A 302 2.64 3.74 12.06
CA THR A 302 2.70 2.27 11.96
C THR A 302 1.84 1.78 10.78
N THR A 303 2.18 0.61 10.23
CA THR A 303 1.39 -0.07 9.17
C THR A 303 0.18 -0.80 9.74
N ASP A 304 0.23 -1.22 11.00
CA ASP A 304 -0.71 -2.22 11.52
C ASP A 304 -1.98 -1.59 12.12
N TRP A 305 -2.07 -0.26 12.11
CA TRP A 305 -3.19 0.52 12.66
C TRP A 305 -4.54 0.06 12.09
N ALA A 306 -4.60 -0.13 10.76
CA ALA A 306 -5.81 -0.58 10.07
C ALA A 306 -6.21 -2.02 10.42
N GLN A 307 -5.22 -2.88 10.71
CA GLN A 307 -5.49 -4.26 11.14
C GLN A 307 -6.06 -4.29 12.55
N VAL A 308 -5.44 -3.56 13.48
CA VAL A 308 -5.92 -3.44 14.87
C VAL A 308 -7.35 -2.88 14.91
N LEU A 309 -7.65 -1.87 14.09
CA LEU A 309 -9.01 -1.33 13.94
C LEU A 309 -9.99 -2.35 13.37
N GLY A 310 -9.63 -3.02 12.27
CA GLY A 310 -10.52 -3.94 11.57
C GLY A 310 -10.90 -5.17 12.40
N GLU A 311 -10.09 -5.52 13.39
CA GLU A 311 -10.29 -6.66 14.28
C GLU A 311 -10.75 -6.26 15.68
N ALA A 312 -10.98 -4.96 15.92
CA ALA A 312 -11.40 -4.42 17.22
C ALA A 312 -10.51 -4.86 18.40
N ARG A 313 -9.20 -5.05 18.14
CA ARG A 313 -8.24 -5.56 19.15
C ARG A 313 -7.92 -4.55 20.25
N ASP A 314 -7.98 -3.24 19.95
CA ASP A 314 -7.66 -2.18 20.91
C ASP A 314 -8.64 -0.99 20.85
N ARG A 315 -9.37 -0.79 21.96
CA ARG A 315 -10.34 0.31 22.13
C ARG A 315 -9.70 1.70 22.07
N ARG A 316 -8.43 1.84 22.43
CA ARG A 316 -7.70 3.12 22.38
C ARG A 316 -7.42 3.53 20.94
N VAL A 317 -6.98 2.59 20.11
CA VAL A 317 -6.77 2.79 18.67
C VAL A 317 -8.08 3.21 18.00
N GLU A 318 -9.18 2.54 18.34
CA GLU A 318 -10.50 2.92 17.86
C GLU A 318 -10.89 4.33 18.32
N ARG A 319 -10.76 4.64 19.62
CA ARG A 319 -11.10 5.95 20.17
C ARG A 319 -10.30 7.09 19.51
N ILE A 320 -8.99 6.90 19.34
CA ILE A 320 -8.12 7.89 18.66
C ILE A 320 -8.60 8.11 17.22
N THR A 321 -8.91 7.02 16.50
CA THR A 321 -9.35 7.11 15.12
C THR A 321 -10.70 7.83 15.00
N ARG A 322 -11.66 7.53 15.88
CA ARG A 322 -12.95 8.24 15.94
C ARG A 322 -12.75 9.73 16.20
N ASN A 323 -11.97 10.10 17.22
CA ASN A 323 -11.69 11.50 17.52
C ASN A 323 -11.10 12.27 16.32
N VAL A 324 -10.22 11.63 15.55
CA VAL A 324 -9.66 12.22 14.32
C VAL A 324 -10.74 12.36 13.25
N LEU A 325 -11.49 11.30 12.94
CA LEU A 325 -12.50 11.33 11.88
C LEU A 325 -13.69 12.22 12.21
N ASP A 326 -14.18 12.23 13.45
CA ASP A 326 -15.23 13.14 13.91
C ASP A 326 -14.81 14.59 13.68
N ARG A 327 -13.56 14.92 14.04
CA ARG A 327 -13.03 16.27 13.82
C ARG A 327 -12.91 16.63 12.34
N LEU A 328 -12.59 15.67 11.47
CA LEU A 328 -12.59 15.89 10.02
C LEU A 328 -14.00 16.04 9.46
N CYS A 329 -14.98 15.31 9.98
CA CYS A 329 -16.37 15.38 9.53
C CYS A 329 -17.02 16.75 9.78
N HIS A 330 -16.57 17.48 10.80
CA HIS A 330 -17.08 18.79 11.21
C HIS A 330 -16.18 19.97 10.81
N ALA A 331 -15.12 19.74 10.03
CA ALA A 331 -14.12 20.74 9.66
C ALA A 331 -14.50 21.60 8.45
#